data_AF-A0A3B9PME8-F1
#
_entry.id   AF-A0A3B9PME8-F1
#
_cell.length_a   1.000
_cell.length_b   1.000
_cell.length_c   1.000
_cell.angle_alpha   90.00
_cell.angle_beta   90.00
_cell.angle_gamma   90.00
#
_symmetry.space_group_name_H-M   'P 1'
#
loop_
_entity.id
_entity.type
_entity.pdbx_description
1 polymer ?
#
loop_
_entity_poly.entity_id
_entity_poly.type
_entity_poly.pdbx_seq_one_letter_code
_entity_poly.pdbx_strand_id
1 'polypeptide(L)'
;GKSKAMELCLTGRMMDATEAERAGLVARVVPADKLLEDALATAETIASYSLPVIMMIKESINRAFESSLNEGLLFERRVFHSAFALNDQKEGMAAFVEKRKPQFRHD
;
A
#
# COMPACT_ATOMS: atom_id res chain seq x y z
N GLY A 1 -12.86 -8.81 -9.73
CA GLY A 1 -13.26 -8.06 -10.96
C GLY A 1 -14.76 -8.18 -11.24
N LYS A 2 -15.28 -7.45 -12.24
CA LYS A 2 -16.74 -7.29 -12.51
C LYS A 2 -17.52 -8.61 -12.59
N SER A 3 -17.04 -9.61 -13.32
CA SER A 3 -17.76 -10.88 -13.51
C SER A 3 -17.97 -11.64 -12.20
N LYS A 4 -16.95 -11.70 -11.36
CA LYS A 4 -17.01 -12.34 -10.04
C LYS A 4 -17.95 -11.59 -9.10
N ALA A 5 -17.88 -10.26 -9.09
CA ALA A 5 -18.81 -9.44 -8.30
C ALA A 5 -20.27 -9.65 -8.73
N MET A 6 -20.53 -9.73 -10.04
CA MET A 6 -21.86 -9.99 -10.58
C MET A 6 -22.41 -11.36 -10.14
N GLU A 7 -21.59 -12.41 -10.22
CA GLU A 7 -21.95 -13.77 -9.77
C GLU A 7 -22.36 -13.79 -8.29
N LEU A 8 -21.56 -13.19 -7.41
CA LEU A 8 -21.83 -13.15 -5.97
C LEU A 8 -23.13 -12.38 -5.65
N CYS A 9 -23.31 -11.19 -6.24
CA CYS A 9 -24.48 -10.37 -5.99
C CYS A 9 -25.79 -11.00 -6.49
N LEU A 10 -25.74 -11.75 -7.60
CA LEU A 10 -26.95 -12.37 -8.18
C LEU A 10 -27.30 -13.72 -7.53
N THR A 11 -26.32 -14.46 -7.02
CA THR A 11 -26.54 -15.80 -6.45
C THR A 11 -26.65 -15.79 -4.92
N GLY A 12 -26.11 -14.77 -4.26
CA GLY A 12 -26.03 -14.69 -2.80
C GLY A 12 -25.12 -15.74 -2.16
N ARG A 13 -24.30 -16.44 -2.95
CA ARG A 13 -23.39 -17.46 -2.41
C ARG A 13 -22.29 -16.83 -1.55
N MET A 14 -21.82 -17.58 -0.57
CA MET A 14 -20.66 -17.19 0.22
C MET A 14 -19.36 -17.45 -0.55
N MET A 15 -18.36 -16.61 -0.28
CA MET A 15 -16.99 -16.74 -0.79
C MET A 15 -16.08 -17.12 0.38
N ASP A 16 -15.18 -18.09 0.17
CA ASP A 16 -14.16 -18.45 1.16
C ASP A 16 -12.93 -17.54 1.07
N ALA A 17 -12.06 -17.60 2.07
CA ALA A 17 -10.87 -16.74 2.14
C ALA A 17 -9.87 -16.98 0.98
N THR A 18 -9.76 -18.21 0.50
CA THR A 18 -8.82 -18.56 -0.58
C THR A 18 -9.32 -18.01 -1.92
N GLU A 19 -10.62 -18.11 -2.18
CA GLU A 19 -11.24 -17.48 -3.35
C GLU A 19 -11.12 -15.95 -3.28
N ALA A 20 -11.31 -15.35 -2.09
CA ALA A 20 -11.19 -13.91 -1.89
C ALA A 20 -9.79 -13.37 -2.23
N GLU A 21 -8.74 -14.08 -1.83
CA GLU A 21 -7.35 -13.69 -2.16
C GLU A 21 -7.08 -13.80 -3.66
N ARG A 22 -7.46 -14.92 -4.29
CA ARG A 22 -7.32 -15.11 -5.74
C ARG A 22 -8.13 -14.09 -6.55
N ALA A 23 -9.24 -13.61 -6.01
CA ALA A 23 -10.09 -12.59 -6.63
C ALA A 23 -9.55 -11.16 -6.43
N GLY A 24 -8.50 -10.97 -5.62
CA GLY A 24 -7.93 -9.68 -5.27
C GLY A 24 -8.80 -8.87 -4.29
N LEU A 25 -9.69 -9.53 -3.53
CA LEU A 25 -10.52 -8.89 -2.51
C LEU A 25 -9.73 -8.67 -1.20
N VAL A 26 -8.82 -9.58 -0.88
CA VAL A 26 -7.90 -9.47 0.25
C VAL A 26 -6.47 -9.67 -0.24
N ALA A 27 -5.51 -9.01 0.40
CA ALA A 27 -4.11 -9.08 0.00
C ALA A 27 -3.41 -10.39 0.39
N ARG A 28 -3.89 -11.06 1.45
CA ARG A 28 -3.32 -12.32 1.95
C ARG A 28 -4.32 -13.07 2.84
N VAL A 29 -4.19 -14.40 2.91
CA VAL A 29 -4.87 -15.27 3.88
C VAL A 29 -3.86 -15.76 4.90
N VAL A 30 -4.24 -15.73 6.18
CA VAL A 30 -3.43 -16.19 7.32
C VAL A 30 -4.25 -17.08 8.25
N PRO A 31 -3.62 -17.93 9.08
CA PRO A 31 -4.31 -18.67 10.13
C PRO A 31 -5.10 -17.71 11.06
N ALA A 32 -6.31 -18.11 11.44
CA ALA A 32 -7.22 -17.25 12.19
C ALA A 32 -6.66 -16.84 13.57
N ASP A 33 -5.90 -17.72 14.22
CA ASP A 33 -5.21 -17.50 15.49
C ASP A 33 -4.04 -16.51 15.37
N LYS A 34 -3.52 -16.29 14.16
CA LYS A 34 -2.43 -15.35 13.87
C LYS A 34 -2.88 -14.03 13.23
N LEU A 35 -4.17 -13.88 12.94
CA LEU A 35 -4.72 -12.74 12.21
C LEU A 35 -4.25 -11.39 12.77
N LEU A 36 -4.38 -11.21 14.09
CA LEU A 36 -4.04 -9.94 14.74
C LEU A 36 -2.52 -9.70 14.76
N GLU A 37 -1.73 -10.74 15.03
CA GLU A 37 -0.26 -10.66 15.03
C GLU A 37 0.27 -10.24 13.66
N ASP A 38 -0.17 -10.91 12.59
CA ASP A 38 0.27 -10.62 11.22
C ASP A 38 -0.19 -9.22 10.75
N ALA A 39 -1.39 -8.80 11.14
CA ALA A 39 -1.91 -7.47 10.83
C ALA A 39 -1.09 -6.37 11.53
N LEU A 40 -0.77 -6.55 12.81
CA LEU A 40 0.04 -5.61 13.58
C LEU A 40 1.48 -5.55 13.08
N ALA A 41 2.11 -6.69 12.78
CA ALA A 41 3.46 -6.71 12.21
C ALA A 41 3.54 -5.93 10.87
N THR A 42 2.48 -6.01 10.07
CA THR A 42 2.37 -5.22 8.84
C THR A 42 2.22 -3.74 9.13
N ALA A 43 1.37 -3.37 10.08
CA ALA A 43 1.18 -1.99 10.50
C ALA A 43 2.45 -1.38 11.09
N GLU A 44 3.20 -2.12 11.91
CA GLU A 44 4.50 -1.72 12.46
C GLU A 44 5.51 -1.48 11.35
N THR A 45 5.55 -2.36 10.34
CA THR A 45 6.41 -2.17 9.17
C THR A 45 6.06 -0.87 8.44
N ILE A 46 4.78 -0.61 8.20
CA ILE A 46 4.32 0.63 7.55
C ILE A 46 4.67 1.86 8.41
N ALA A 47 4.44 1.78 9.72
CA ALA A 47 4.72 2.87 10.67
C ALA A 47 6.22 3.14 10.85
N SER A 48 7.09 2.18 10.51
CA SER A 48 8.54 2.35 10.54
C SER A 48 9.09 3.24 9.41
N TYR A 49 8.25 3.59 8.43
CA TYR A 49 8.61 4.46 7.31
C TYR A 49 8.17 5.92 7.54
N SER A 50 8.63 6.80 6.66
CA SER A 50 8.19 8.20 6.64
C SER A 50 6.69 8.30 6.38
N LEU A 51 5.95 8.86 7.35
CA LEU A 51 4.51 9.12 7.25
C LEU A 51 4.12 9.89 5.97
N PRO A 52 4.70 11.07 5.66
CA PRO A 52 4.32 11.80 4.45
C PRO A 52 4.58 10.99 3.17
N VAL A 53 5.65 10.20 3.11
CA VAL A 53 5.96 9.34 1.96
C VAL A 53 4.95 8.19 1.81
N ILE A 54 4.57 7.52 2.90
CA ILE A 54 3.56 6.46 2.87
C ILE A 54 2.19 7.01 2.45
N MET A 55 1.83 8.21 2.91
CA MET A 55 0.60 8.89 2.48
C MET A 55 0.62 9.19 0.98
N MET A 56 1.74 9.72 0.47
CA MET A 56 1.94 9.97 -0.96
C MET A 56 1.79 8.70 -1.79
N ILE A 57 2.40 7.58 -1.36
CA ILE A 57 2.28 6.28 -2.04
C ILE A 57 0.82 5.82 -2.10
N LYS A 58 0.10 5.90 -0.97
CA LYS A 58 -1.30 5.51 -0.91
C LYS A 58 -2.16 6.35 -1.85
N GLU A 59 -1.93 7.66 -1.88
CA GLU A 59 -2.66 8.57 -2.77
C GLU A 59 -2.37 8.28 -4.24
N SER A 60 -1.10 8.07 -4.60
CA SER A 60 -0.69 7.70 -5.96
C SER A 60 -1.38 6.44 -6.46
N ILE A 61 -1.40 5.38 -5.66
CA ILE A 61 -2.02 4.11 -6.04
C ILE A 61 -3.53 4.28 -6.24
N ASN A 62 -4.21 4.96 -5.31
CA ASN A 62 -5.66 5.20 -5.41
C ASN A 62 -5.99 6.03 -6.66
N ARG A 63 -5.20 7.06 -6.94
CA ARG A 63 -5.41 7.92 -8.11
C ARG A 63 -5.17 7.18 -9.43
N ALA A 64 -4.13 6.35 -9.49
CA ALA A 64 -3.84 5.52 -10.66
C ALA A 64 -4.96 4.50 -10.91
N PHE A 65 -5.60 3.97 -9.86
CA PHE A 65 -6.70 3.02 -9.98
C PHE A 65 -7.97 3.64 -10.58
N GLU A 66 -8.22 4.92 -10.34
CA GLU A 66 -9.42 5.64 -10.82
C GLU A 66 -9.19 6.43 -12.12
N SER A 67 -8.00 6.37 -12.70
CA SER A 67 -7.63 7.17 -13.88
C SER A 67 -7.01 6.33 -15.01
N SER A 68 -6.73 6.99 -16.14
CA SER A 68 -5.97 6.34 -17.21
C SER A 68 -4.51 6.13 -16.77
N LEU A 69 -3.84 5.13 -17.33
CA LEU A 69 -2.43 4.86 -17.06
C LEU A 69 -1.56 6.13 -17.22
N ASN A 70 -1.79 6.92 -18.26
CA ASN A 70 -1.02 8.14 -18.51
C ASN A 70 -1.22 9.18 -17.41
N GLU A 71 -2.46 9.41 -16.98
CA GLU A 71 -2.76 10.35 -15.89
C GLU A 71 -2.19 9.87 -14.55
N GLY A 72 -2.30 8.57 -14.25
CA GLY A 72 -1.70 7.96 -13.07
C GLY A 72 -0.18 8.17 -13.03
N LEU A 73 0.53 7.89 -14.13
CA LEU A 73 1.98 8.08 -14.24
C LEU A 73 2.38 9.57 -14.10
N LEU A 74 1.61 10.49 -14.68
CA LEU A 74 1.86 11.92 -14.54
C LEU A 74 1.68 12.40 -13.09
N PHE A 75 0.68 11.86 -12.39
CA PHE A 75 0.44 12.13 -10.97
C PHE A 75 1.57 11.58 -10.10
N GLU A 76 1.91 10.30 -10.26
CA GLU A 76 3.01 9.63 -9.56
C GLU A 76 4.32 10.40 -9.71
N ARG A 77 4.69 10.78 -10.94
CA ARG A 77 5.91 11.55 -11.19
C ARG A 77 5.95 12.88 -10.42
N ARG A 78 4.82 13.59 -10.36
CA ARG A 78 4.73 14.88 -9.66
C ARG A 78 4.89 14.69 -8.16
N VAL A 79 4.18 13.72 -7.59
CA VAL A 79 4.24 13.40 -6.16
C VAL A 79 5.65 12.93 -5.79
N PHE A 80 6.25 12.05 -6.61
CA PHE A 80 7.63 11.60 -6.43
C PHE A 80 8.64 12.76 -6.41
N HIS A 81 8.51 13.73 -7.34
CA HIS A 81 9.36 14.92 -7.32
C HIS A 81 9.18 15.76 -6.04
N SER A 82 7.96 15.88 -5.51
CA SER A 82 7.73 16.61 -4.25
C SER A 82 8.37 15.93 -3.04
N ALA A 83 8.53 14.60 -3.06
CA ALA A 83 9.16 13.88 -1.96
C ALA A 83 10.62 14.28 -1.71
N PHE A 84 11.35 14.75 -2.74
CA PHE A 84 12.73 15.24 -2.59
C PHE A 84 12.86 16.51 -1.74
N ALA A 85 11.75 17.21 -1.47
CA ALA A 85 11.73 18.34 -0.55
C ALA A 85 11.75 17.91 0.92
N LEU A 86 11.37 16.66 1.22
CA LEU A 86 11.26 16.14 2.60
C LEU A 86 12.63 15.86 3.20
N ASN A 87 12.76 16.11 4.51
CA ASN A 87 13.96 15.73 5.25
C ASN A 87 14.06 14.21 5.37
N ASP A 88 12.94 13.54 5.57
CA ASP A 88 12.84 12.08 5.62
C ASP A 88 13.36 11.40 4.35
N GLN A 89 13.17 12.03 3.19
CA GLN A 89 13.68 11.51 1.93
C GLN A 89 15.21 11.52 1.91
N LYS A 90 15.83 12.61 2.38
CA LYS A 90 17.30 12.73 2.48
C LYS A 90 17.88 11.77 3.50
N GLU A 91 17.25 11.67 4.67
CA GLU A 91 17.62 10.74 5.73
C GLU A 91 17.50 9.28 5.28
N GLY A 92 16.41 8.92 4.58
CA GLY A 92 16.23 7.58 4.02
C GLY A 92 17.35 7.20 3.03
N MET A 93 17.73 8.13 2.14
CA MET A 93 18.85 7.91 1.23
C MET A 93 20.20 7.80 1.96
N ALA A 94 20.46 8.67 2.93
CA ALA A 94 21.70 8.65 3.72
C ALA A 94 21.82 7.34 4.52
N ALA A 95 20.77 6.96 5.24
CA ALA A 95 20.71 5.73 6.02
C ALA A 95 20.93 4.48 5.16
N PHE A 96 20.38 4.47 3.94
CA PHE A 96 20.58 3.39 2.98
C PHE A 96 22.05 3.26 2.55
N VAL A 97 22.69 4.37 2.19
CA VAL A 97 24.11 4.40 1.80
C VAL A 97 25.01 3.98 2.96
N GLU A 98 24.68 4.46 4.17
CA GLU A 98 25.40 4.17 5.41
C GLU A 98 25.07 2.79 6.00
N LYS A 99 24.14 2.04 5.41
CA LYS A 99 23.65 0.72 5.87
C LYS A 99 23.18 0.72 7.34
N ARG A 100 22.55 1.81 7.77
CA ARG A 100 21.95 1.94 9.09
C ARG A 100 20.43 2.04 9.00
N LYS A 101 19.74 1.90 10.13
CA LYS A 101 18.31 2.17 10.20
C LYS A 101 18.06 3.69 10.06
N PRO A 102 17.10 4.11 9.21
CA PRO A 102 16.72 5.51 9.11
C PRO A 102 15.99 5.98 10.37
N GLN A 103 16.13 7.26 10.69
CA GLN A 103 15.38 7.94 11.75
C GLN A 103 14.43 8.96 11.14
N PHE A 104 13.23 8.52 10.80
CA PHE A 104 12.22 9.40 10.21
C PHE A 104 11.62 10.33 11.27
N ARG A 105 11.55 11.61 10.93
CA ARG A 105 10.95 12.68 11.74
C ARG A 105 9.57 13.08 11.23
N HIS A 106 9.17 12.53 10.08
CA HIS A 106 7.89 12.80 9.42
C HIS A 106 7.77 14.21 8.87
N ASP A 107 8.90 14.78 8.39
CA ASP A 107 9.04 16.12 7.80
C ASP A 107 9.91 16.16 6.52
#